data_AF-A0A967GUS1-F1
#
_entry.id   AF-A0A967GUS1-F1
#
_cell.length_a   1.000
_cell.length_b   1.000
_cell.length_c   1.000
_cell.angle_alpha   90.00
_cell.angle_beta   90.00
_cell.angle_gamma   90.00
#
_symmetry.space_group_name_H-M   'P 1'
#
loop_
_entity.id
_entity.type
_entity.pdbx_description
1 polymer ?
#
loop_
_entity_poly.entity_id
_entity_poly.type
_entity_poly.pdbx_seq_one_letter_code
_entity_poly.pdbx_strand_id
1 'polypeptide(L)'
;LLIDGLLGIGARGPLREPLAALAAEMGALRNSAGAIVAAVDIPSGISGDSGEPYEGAVRADLTVTIGVPKSGLVADAATDYVGRLEVVPLEELPAPPTGDRVVTAHDLRPLVAPRPFGMHKAQAGRIGIVAGSRGLLGAA
;
A
#
# COMPACT_ATOMS: atom_id res chain seq x y z
N LEU A 1 -19.26 3.65 -10.06
CA LEU A 1 -18.53 3.36 -8.81
C LEU A 1 -19.02 2.00 -8.33
N LEU A 2 -18.11 1.06 -8.15
CA LEU A 2 -18.36 -0.26 -7.58
C LEU A 2 -17.68 -0.31 -6.21
N ILE A 3 -18.37 -0.87 -5.22
CA ILE A 3 -17.85 -1.00 -3.86
C ILE A 3 -17.62 -2.47 -3.59
N ASP A 4 -16.36 -2.85 -3.43
CA ASP A 4 -15.98 -4.18 -2.99
C ASP A 4 -16.05 -4.25 -1.46
N GLY A 5 -17.04 -4.97 -0.98
CA GLY A 5 -17.17 -5.39 0.42
C GLY A 5 -17.54 -6.87 0.51
N LEU A 6 -17.08 -7.68 -0.46
CA LEU A 6 -17.44 -9.11 -0.52
C LEU A 6 -16.78 -9.89 0.62
N LEU A 7 -15.51 -9.61 0.90
CA LEU A 7 -14.70 -10.21 1.96
C LEU A 7 -13.74 -9.18 2.56
N GLY A 8 -13.31 -9.42 3.81
CA GLY A 8 -12.33 -8.58 4.51
C GLY A 8 -11.32 -9.41 5.30
N ILE A 9 -10.82 -8.89 6.41
CA ILE A 9 -9.69 -9.47 7.18
C ILE A 9 -9.84 -10.94 7.60
N GLY A 10 -11.06 -11.44 7.79
CA GLY A 10 -11.33 -12.83 8.18
C GLY A 10 -11.25 -13.84 7.04
N ALA A 11 -11.14 -13.39 5.79
CA ALA A 11 -11.11 -14.28 4.64
C ALA A 11 -9.78 -15.01 4.51
N ARG A 12 -9.85 -16.22 3.96
CA ARG A 12 -8.71 -17.11 3.72
C ARG A 12 -8.93 -17.87 2.40
N GLY A 13 -7.90 -17.92 1.57
CA GLY A 13 -7.95 -18.64 0.30
C GLY A 13 -8.74 -17.93 -0.82
N PRO A 14 -8.88 -18.59 -1.98
CA PRO A 14 -9.52 -18.01 -3.15
C PRO A 14 -11.00 -17.73 -2.96
N LEU A 15 -11.51 -16.78 -3.75
CA LEU A 15 -12.93 -16.50 -3.83
C LEU A 15 -13.69 -17.74 -4.27
N ARG A 16 -14.81 -18.00 -3.61
CA ARG A 16 -15.72 -19.11 -3.95
C ARG A 16 -17.00 -18.52 -4.51
N GLU A 17 -17.70 -19.31 -5.32
CA GLU A 17 -19.03 -18.91 -5.77
C GLU A 17 -19.98 -18.67 -4.57
N PRO A 18 -20.85 -17.65 -4.63
CA PRO A 18 -21.10 -16.75 -5.76
C PRO A 18 -20.16 -15.52 -5.84
N LEU A 19 -19.24 -15.35 -4.88
CA LEU A 19 -18.39 -14.16 -4.78
C LEU A 19 -17.37 -14.06 -5.91
N ALA A 20 -16.88 -15.19 -6.41
CA ALA A 20 -15.97 -15.25 -7.54
C ALA A 20 -16.60 -14.64 -8.80
N ALA A 21 -17.86 -14.98 -9.12
CA ALA A 21 -18.59 -14.38 -10.23
C ALA A 21 -18.77 -12.87 -10.08
N LEU A 22 -19.09 -12.39 -8.86
CA LEU A 22 -19.24 -10.95 -8.59
C LEU A 22 -17.92 -10.20 -8.76
N ALA A 23 -16.81 -10.73 -8.25
CA ALA A 23 -15.48 -10.13 -8.43
C ALA A 23 -15.08 -10.09 -9.92
N ALA A 24 -15.40 -11.14 -10.68
CA ALA A 24 -15.17 -11.18 -12.12
C ALA A 24 -16.01 -10.12 -12.87
N GLU A 25 -17.28 -9.93 -12.49
CA GLU A 25 -18.15 -8.89 -13.04
C GLU A 25 -17.61 -7.49 -12.73
N MET A 26 -17.14 -7.26 -11.51
CA MET A 26 -16.49 -5.99 -11.14
C MET A 26 -15.26 -5.71 -12.02
N GLY A 27 -14.40 -6.71 -12.23
CA GLY A 27 -13.25 -6.60 -13.13
C GLY A 27 -13.65 -6.33 -14.58
N ALA A 28 -14.70 -6.98 -15.07
CA ALA A 28 -15.22 -6.77 -16.42
C ALA A 28 -15.75 -5.33 -16.60
N LEU A 29 -16.52 -4.82 -15.65
CA LEU A 29 -17.05 -3.44 -15.66
C LEU A 29 -15.94 -2.40 -15.52
N ARG A 30 -14.92 -2.65 -14.69
CA ARG A 30 -13.74 -1.79 -14.60
C ARG A 30 -13.04 -1.66 -15.96
N ASN A 31 -12.83 -2.76 -16.66
CA ASN A 31 -12.09 -2.77 -17.93
C ASN A 31 -12.92 -2.26 -19.13
N SER A 32 -14.20 -2.62 -19.20
CA SER A 32 -15.07 -2.32 -20.36
C SER A 32 -15.76 -0.96 -20.26
N ALA A 33 -16.14 -0.55 -19.05
CA ALA A 33 -16.91 0.67 -18.80
C ALA A 33 -16.13 1.73 -18.02
N GLY A 34 -14.86 1.47 -17.68
CA GLY A 34 -14.05 2.40 -16.88
C GLY A 34 -14.59 2.60 -15.47
N ALA A 35 -15.32 1.61 -14.93
CA ALA A 35 -15.90 1.72 -13.61
C ALA A 35 -14.80 1.79 -12.53
N ILE A 36 -14.85 2.82 -11.69
CA ILE A 36 -13.97 2.92 -10.52
C ILE A 36 -14.39 1.90 -9.46
N VAL A 37 -13.43 1.14 -8.94
CA VAL A 37 -13.61 0.15 -7.87
C VAL A 37 -13.00 0.69 -6.57
N ALA A 38 -13.80 0.75 -5.51
CA ALA A 38 -13.35 1.07 -4.17
C ALA A 38 -13.52 -0.16 -3.26
N ALA A 39 -12.44 -0.63 -2.64
CA ALA A 39 -12.47 -1.72 -1.68
C ALA A 39 -12.61 -1.22 -0.24
N VAL A 40 -13.42 -1.94 0.54
CA VAL A 40 -13.60 -1.73 1.98
C VAL A 40 -12.69 -2.70 2.72
N ASP A 41 -11.87 -2.16 3.61
CA ASP A 41 -10.89 -2.87 4.42
C ASP A 41 -9.69 -3.45 3.64
N ILE A 42 -9.95 -4.46 2.79
CA ILE A 42 -8.98 -5.23 1.99
C ILE A 42 -9.69 -5.61 0.68
N PRO A 43 -9.07 -5.45 -0.51
CA PRO A 43 -9.66 -5.97 -1.74
C PRO A 43 -9.92 -7.48 -1.63
N SER A 44 -11.13 -7.90 -1.95
CA SER A 44 -11.58 -9.28 -1.83
C SER A 44 -10.68 -10.22 -2.63
N GLY A 45 -10.20 -11.28 -1.97
CA GLY A 45 -9.24 -12.21 -2.56
C GLY A 45 -7.77 -11.82 -2.35
N ILE A 46 -7.47 -10.78 -1.59
CA ILE A 46 -6.11 -10.48 -1.11
C ILE A 46 -5.93 -10.99 0.32
N SER A 47 -4.78 -11.61 0.60
CA SER A 47 -4.36 -11.90 1.97
C SER A 47 -3.98 -10.61 2.69
N GLY A 48 -4.73 -10.23 3.73
CA GLY A 48 -4.39 -9.06 4.56
C GLY A 48 -3.02 -9.15 5.25
N ASP A 49 -2.53 -10.36 5.49
CA ASP A 49 -1.27 -10.59 6.20
C ASP A 49 -0.06 -10.52 5.26
N SER A 50 -0.12 -11.23 4.12
CA SER A 50 1.02 -11.37 3.19
C SER A 50 0.93 -10.49 1.95
N GLY A 51 -0.26 -10.00 1.59
CA GLY A 51 -0.49 -9.25 0.35
C GLY A 51 -0.61 -10.11 -0.90
N GLU A 52 -0.46 -11.43 -0.76
CA GLU A 52 -0.60 -12.37 -1.87
C GLU A 52 -2.03 -12.36 -2.42
N PRO A 53 -2.21 -12.12 -3.73
CA PRO A 53 -3.50 -12.25 -4.38
C PRO A 53 -3.84 -13.72 -4.61
N TYR A 54 -5.07 -14.09 -4.27
CA TYR A 54 -5.66 -15.34 -4.73
C TYR A 54 -6.25 -15.16 -6.14
N GLU A 55 -6.52 -16.28 -6.80
CA GLU A 55 -7.20 -16.29 -8.10
C GLU A 55 -8.53 -15.52 -8.02
N GLY A 56 -8.73 -14.62 -8.99
CA GLY A 56 -9.94 -13.79 -9.08
C GLY A 56 -9.98 -12.60 -8.12
N ALA A 57 -8.88 -12.27 -7.43
CA ALA A 57 -8.84 -11.12 -6.52
C ALA A 57 -9.27 -9.80 -7.19
N VAL A 58 -10.01 -9.00 -6.44
CA VAL A 58 -10.49 -7.69 -6.89
C VAL A 58 -9.31 -6.72 -7.01
N ARG A 59 -9.26 -6.00 -8.13
CA ARG A 59 -8.36 -4.87 -8.35
C ARG A 59 -9.09 -3.57 -8.06
N ALA A 60 -8.73 -2.92 -6.95
CA ALA A 60 -9.28 -1.66 -6.54
C ALA A 60 -8.45 -0.48 -7.07
N ASP A 61 -9.12 0.64 -7.34
CA ASP A 61 -8.47 1.92 -7.61
C ASP A 61 -8.24 2.70 -6.29
N LEU A 62 -9.03 2.39 -5.26
CA LEU A 62 -8.96 2.93 -3.91
C LEU A 62 -9.29 1.82 -2.90
N THR A 63 -8.49 1.65 -1.86
CA THR A 63 -8.80 0.81 -0.70
C THR A 63 -8.94 1.70 0.53
N VAL A 64 -10.08 1.62 1.20
CA VAL A 64 -10.34 2.31 2.47
C VAL A 64 -10.21 1.30 3.59
N THR A 65 -9.04 1.26 4.22
CA THR A 65 -8.73 0.31 5.29
C THR A 65 -9.09 0.86 6.66
N ILE A 66 -9.56 -0.01 7.56
CA ILE A 66 -10.14 0.40 8.85
C ILE A 66 -9.13 0.15 9.99
N GLY A 67 -9.01 1.12 10.90
CA GLY A 67 -8.13 1.09 12.07
C GLY A 67 -6.68 1.38 11.69
N VAL A 68 -6.00 0.36 11.19
CA VAL A 68 -4.59 0.41 10.77
C VAL A 68 -4.42 -0.26 9.41
N PRO A 69 -3.43 0.15 8.60
CA PRO A 69 -3.10 -0.57 7.38
C PRO A 69 -2.57 -1.96 7.71
N LYS A 70 -3.12 -2.98 7.05
CA LYS A 70 -2.65 -4.36 7.20
C LYS A 70 -1.36 -4.51 6.39
N SER A 71 -0.40 -5.29 6.89
CA SER A 71 0.93 -5.48 6.27
C SER A 71 0.83 -5.91 4.82
N GLY A 72 -0.12 -6.79 4.49
CA GLY A 72 -0.34 -7.25 3.13
C GLY A 72 -0.74 -6.15 2.16
N LEU A 73 -1.38 -5.08 2.61
CA LEU A 73 -1.82 -3.98 1.73
C LEU A 73 -0.67 -3.08 1.25
N VAL A 74 0.51 -3.20 1.88
CA VAL A 74 1.72 -2.46 1.50
C VAL A 74 2.84 -3.38 0.99
N ALA A 75 2.55 -4.67 0.84
CA ALA A 75 3.48 -5.64 0.26
C ALA A 75 3.52 -5.51 -1.27
N ASP A 76 4.68 -5.79 -1.87
CA ASP A 76 4.89 -5.70 -3.31
C ASP A 76 3.86 -6.51 -4.12
N ALA A 77 3.47 -7.69 -3.62
CA ALA A 77 2.48 -8.57 -4.26
C ALA A 77 1.08 -7.93 -4.39
N ALA A 78 0.74 -6.96 -3.53
CA ALA A 78 -0.56 -6.29 -3.52
C ALA A 78 -0.59 -4.99 -4.35
N THR A 79 0.55 -4.55 -4.88
CA THR A 79 0.73 -3.25 -5.57
C THR A 79 -0.32 -3.03 -6.66
N ASP A 80 -0.64 -4.07 -7.44
CA ASP A 80 -1.58 -3.99 -8.57
C ASP A 80 -3.05 -4.13 -8.16
N TYR A 81 -3.35 -4.36 -6.88
CA TYR A 81 -4.69 -4.69 -6.39
C TYR A 81 -5.26 -3.67 -5.42
N VAL A 82 -4.41 -2.99 -4.64
CA VAL A 82 -4.84 -2.10 -3.55
C VAL A 82 -5.21 -0.70 -4.06
N GLY A 83 -4.58 -0.25 -5.13
CA GLY A 83 -4.74 1.12 -5.63
C GLY A 83 -4.27 2.15 -4.59
N ARG A 84 -4.95 3.30 -4.51
CA ARG A 84 -4.67 4.28 -3.44
C ARG A 84 -5.14 3.72 -2.10
N LEU A 85 -4.28 3.71 -1.08
CA LEU A 85 -4.64 3.27 0.27
C LEU A 85 -5.00 4.47 1.16
N GLU A 86 -6.19 4.45 1.75
CA GLU A 86 -6.66 5.42 2.74
C GLU A 86 -6.98 4.72 4.05
N VAL A 87 -6.56 5.30 5.17
CA VAL A 87 -6.80 4.73 6.51
C VAL A 87 -7.89 5.51 7.21
N VAL A 88 -8.96 4.82 7.58
CA VAL A 88 -9.99 5.34 8.48
C VAL A 88 -9.66 4.89 9.90
N PRO A 89 -9.23 5.79 10.80
CA PRO A 89 -8.87 5.41 12.16
C PRO A 89 -10.10 4.92 12.93
N LEU A 90 -9.89 3.97 13.85
CA LEU A 90 -10.86 3.55 14.85
C LEU A 90 -10.32 3.91 16.23
N GLU A 91 -11.07 4.68 17.01
CA GLU A 91 -10.63 5.11 18.35
C GLU A 91 -10.53 3.93 19.31
N GLU A 92 -11.38 2.92 19.14
CA GLU A 92 -11.42 1.70 19.93
C GLU A 92 -10.27 0.73 19.60
N LEU A 93 -9.61 0.93 18.46
CA LEU A 93 -8.49 0.12 18.01
C LEU A 93 -7.31 1.03 17.63
N PRO A 94 -6.64 1.64 18.63
CA PRO A 94 -5.49 2.49 18.37
C PRO A 94 -4.35 1.68 17.76
N ALA A 95 -3.52 2.36 16.97
CA ALA A 95 -2.31 1.75 16.46
C ALA A 95 -1.44 1.23 17.62
N PRO A 96 -0.86 0.02 17.49
CA PRO A 96 -0.03 -0.53 18.55
C PRO A 96 1.19 0.37 18.79
N PRO A 97 1.66 0.50 20.05
CA PRO A 97 2.78 1.38 20.39
C PRO A 97 4.11 0.92 19.80
N THR A 98 4.19 -0.34 19.38
CA THR A 98 5.36 -0.99 18.79
C THR A 98 4.93 -1.80 17.57
N GLY A 99 5.85 -2.00 16.63
CA GLY A 99 5.62 -2.76 15.41
C GLY A 99 6.05 -2.01 14.16
N ASP A 100 5.75 -2.61 13.01
CA ASP A 100 6.06 -2.03 11.71
C ASP A 100 5.23 -0.77 11.47
N ARG A 101 5.81 0.19 10.76
CA ARG A 101 5.18 1.47 10.42
C ARG A 101 5.29 1.72 8.94
N VAL A 102 4.19 2.15 8.34
CA VAL A 102 4.19 2.71 6.99
C VAL A 102 4.71 4.13 7.08
N VAL A 103 5.83 4.41 6.41
CA VAL A 103 6.41 5.76 6.35
C VAL A 103 5.76 6.52 5.22
N THR A 104 5.17 7.67 5.53
CA THR A 104 4.54 8.55 4.54
C THR A 104 5.39 9.78 4.25
N ALA A 105 5.07 10.49 3.17
CA ALA A 105 5.70 11.79 2.90
C ALA A 105 5.49 12.80 4.06
N HIS A 106 4.40 12.67 4.81
CA HIS A 106 4.17 13.50 6.00
C HIS A 106 5.18 13.21 7.11
N ASP A 107 5.48 11.93 7.37
CA ASP A 107 6.47 11.50 8.36
C ASP A 107 7.88 11.98 8.03
N LEU A 108 8.21 12.06 6.73
CA LEU A 108 9.53 12.49 6.25
C LEU A 108 9.69 14.01 6.22
N ARG A 109 8.60 14.79 6.28
CA ARG A 109 8.62 16.25 6.13
C ARG A 109 9.62 16.96 7.07
N PRO A 110 9.76 16.58 8.36
CA PRO A 110 10.75 17.19 9.25
C PRO A 110 12.21 16.95 8.82
N LEU A 111 12.49 15.84 8.13
CA LEU A 111 13.85 15.48 7.70
C LEU A 111 14.29 16.27 6.46
N VAL A 112 13.35 16.77 5.66
CA VAL A 112 13.60 17.51 4.42
C VAL A 112 13.28 19.01 4.55
N ALA A 113 13.44 19.56 5.75
CA ALA A 113 13.17 20.96 6.01
C ALA A 113 13.95 21.89 5.03
N PRO A 114 13.30 22.95 4.49
CA PRO A 114 13.97 23.90 3.60
C PRO A 114 15.21 24.50 4.25
N ARG A 115 16.28 24.60 3.48
CA ARG A 115 17.55 25.21 3.93
C ARG A 115 17.50 26.73 3.69
N PRO A 116 18.08 27.56 4.57
CA PRO A 116 18.15 29.01 4.36
C PRO A 116 18.83 29.38 3.04
N PHE A 117 18.34 30.42 2.36
CA PHE A 117 18.91 30.88 1.08
C PHE A 117 20.39 31.30 1.17
N GLY A 118 20.82 31.81 2.32
CA GLY A 118 22.22 32.20 2.57
C GLY A 118 23.13 31.03 2.98
N MET A 119 22.63 29.80 3.01
CA MET A 119 23.43 28.64 3.39
C MET A 119 24.55 28.39 2.38
N HIS A 120 25.77 28.17 2.87
CA HIS A 120 26.93 27.82 2.03
C HIS A 120 27.37 26.37 2.25
N LYS A 121 28.15 25.82 1.31
CA LYS A 121 28.57 24.40 1.28
C LYS A 121 29.19 23.88 2.59
N ALA A 122 29.84 24.74 3.39
CA ALA A 122 30.44 24.34 4.66
C ALA A 122 29.41 24.08 5.78
N GLN A 123 28.19 24.62 5.66
CA GLN A 123 27.10 24.43 6.61
C GLN A 123 26.21 23.21 6.30
N ALA A 124 26.40 22.58 5.13
CA ALA A 124 25.60 21.43 4.69
C ALA A 124 26.14 20.07 5.16
N GLY A 125 27.20 20.06 5.98
CA GLY A 125 27.94 18.85 6.33
C GLY A 125 28.89 18.39 5.22
N ARG A 126 29.74 17.41 5.54
CA ARG A 126 30.67 16.76 4.62
C ARG A 126 30.57 15.26 4.82
N ILE A 127 30.43 14.51 3.74
CA ILE A 127 30.37 13.05 3.78
C ILE A 127 31.54 12.53 2.95
N GLY A 128 32.27 11.57 3.51
CA GLY A 128 33.21 10.73 2.76
C GLY A 128 32.58 9.36 2.56
N ILE A 129 32.61 8.87 1.32
CA ILE A 129 32.11 7.54 0.98
C ILE A 129 33.33 6.66 0.65
N VAL A 130 33.45 5.53 1.34
CA VAL A 130 34.43 4.49 1.01
C VAL A 130 33.64 3.30 0.48
N ALA A 131 33.62 3.16 -0.84
CA ALA A 131 32.85 2.16 -1.54
C ALA A 131 33.57 1.71 -2.83
N GLY A 132 33.07 0.65 -3.45
CA GLY A 132 33.61 0.08 -4.68
C GLY A 132 34.56 -1.10 -4.46
N SER A 133 34.60 -1.98 -5.46
CA SER A 133 35.50 -3.12 -5.53
C SER A 133 35.79 -3.48 -6.99
N ARG A 134 36.68 -4.44 -7.24
CA ARG A 134 36.94 -4.90 -8.61
C ARG A 134 35.64 -5.47 -9.21
N GLY A 135 35.19 -4.90 -10.32
CA GLY A 135 33.94 -5.26 -10.99
C GLY A 135 32.71 -4.45 -10.56
N LEU A 136 32.81 -3.64 -9.50
CA LEU A 136 31.75 -2.77 -8.99
C LEU A 136 32.22 -1.30 -8.89
N LEU A 137 32.93 -0.80 -9.92
CA LEU A 137 33.53 0.53 -9.90
C LEU A 137 32.50 1.68 -9.87
N GLY A 138 31.27 1.45 -10.34
CA GLY A 138 30.19 2.45 -10.34
C GLY A 138 29.40 2.54 -9.03
N ALA A 139 29.77 1.78 -8.00
CA ALA A 139 29.09 1.78 -6.71
C ALA A 139 29.54 2.90 -5.75
N ALA A 140 30.64 3.59 -6.08
CA ALA A 140 31.19 4.70 -5.31
C ALA A 140 30.61 6.05 -5.75
#